data_AF-A0A519MEW6-F1
#
_entry.id   AF-A0A519MEW6-F1
#
_cell.length_a   1.000
_cell.length_b   1.000
_cell.length_c   1.000
_cell.angle_alpha   90.00
_cell.angle_beta   90.00
_cell.angle_gamma   90.00
#
_symmetry.space_group_name_H-M   'P 1'
#
loop_
_entity.id
_entity.type
_entity.pdbx_description
1 polymer ?
#
loop_
_entity_poly.entity_id
_entity_poly.type
_entity_poly.pdbx_seq_one_letter_code
_entity_poly.pdbx_strand_id
1 'polypeptide(L)' 'EIVKARERIARTIARETGKPLAVVLEDIERDRWLSAEEAVEYGLVSRIIERKIDIGAA' A
#
# COMPACT_ATOMS: atom_id res chain seq x y z
N GLU A 1 2.91 -17.79 -15.96
CA GLU A 1 3.56 -16.46 -15.86
C GLU A 1 2.80 -15.43 -15.01
N ILE A 2 1.53 -15.12 -15.28
CA ILE A 2 0.76 -14.11 -14.51
C ILE A 2 0.74 -14.39 -12.99
N VAL A 3 0.56 -15.64 -12.57
CA VAL A 3 0.52 -16.01 -11.14
C VAL A 3 1.85 -15.69 -10.43
N LYS A 4 2.99 -15.98 -11.05
CA LYS A 4 4.32 -15.69 -10.49
C LYS A 4 4.56 -14.18 -10.36
N ALA A 5 4.10 -13.41 -11.35
CA ALA A 5 4.18 -11.95 -11.30
C ALA A 5 3.34 -11.37 -10.17
N ARG A 6 2.09 -11.83 -10.02
CA ARG A 6 1.18 -11.43 -8.93
C ARG A 6 1.79 -11.69 -7.55
N GLU A 7 2.30 -12.89 -7.32
CA GLU A 7 2.95 -13.20 -6.05
C GLU A 7 4.19 -12.34 -5.78
N ARG A 8 5.00 -12.03 -6.81
CA ARG A 8 6.17 -11.17 -6.63
C ARG A 8 5.76 -9.76 -6.21
N ILE A 9 4.71 -9.21 -6.82
CA ILE A 9 4.15 -7.91 -6.46
C ILE A 9 3.62 -7.93 -5.03
N ALA A 10 2.82 -8.95 -4.68
CA ALA A 10 2.26 -9.10 -3.34
C ALA A 10 3.35 -9.22 -2.26
N ARG A 11 4.43 -9.96 -2.52
CA ARG A 11 5.58 -10.06 -1.60
C ARG A 11 6.27 -8.71 -1.36
N THR A 12 6.42 -7.89 -2.39
CA THR A 12 6.96 -6.54 -2.24
C THR A 12 6.03 -5.68 -1.38
N ILE A 13 4.74 -5.62 -1.71
CA ILE A 13 3.76 -4.83 -0.95
C ILE A 13 3.73 -5.28 0.52
N ALA A 14 3.68 -6.58 0.79
CA ALA A 14 3.67 -7.13 2.14
C ALA A 14 4.91 -6.70 2.94
N ARG A 15 6.09 -6.73 2.33
CA ARG A 15 7.34 -6.32 2.98
C ARG A 15 7.35 -4.82 3.30
N GLU A 16 6.97 -3.97 2.34
CA GLU A 16 7.04 -2.51 2.54
C GLU A 16 5.94 -1.99 3.46
N THR A 17 4.76 -2.63 3.48
CA THR A 17 3.62 -2.23 4.34
C THR A 17 3.61 -2.92 5.71
N GLY A 18 4.41 -3.99 5.89
CA GLY A 18 4.39 -4.82 7.08
C GLY A 18 3.17 -5.74 7.21
N LYS A 19 2.29 -5.77 6.20
CA LYS A 19 1.11 -6.64 6.22
C LYS A 19 1.44 -8.09 5.87
N PRO A 20 0.67 -9.07 6.38
CA PRO A 20 0.82 -10.46 5.97
C PRO A 20 0.58 -10.64 4.46
N LEU A 21 1.38 -11.49 3.81
CA LEU A 21 1.27 -11.77 2.38
C LEU A 21 -0.14 -12.24 1.97
N ALA A 22 -0.80 -13.04 2.81
CA ALA A 22 -2.15 -13.54 2.53
C ALA A 22 -3.18 -12.39 2.41
N VAL A 23 -3.09 -11.39 3.30
CA VAL A 23 -3.96 -10.20 3.28
C VAL A 23 -3.74 -9.42 2.00
N VAL A 24 -2.47 -9.17 1.63
CA VAL A 24 -2.14 -8.46 0.39
C VAL A 24 -2.63 -9.21 -0.84
N LEU A 25 -2.50 -10.54 -0.89
CA LEU A 25 -2.98 -11.34 -2.02
C LEU A 25 -4.50 -11.25 -2.21
N GLU A 26 -5.25 -11.22 -1.11
CA GLU A 26 -6.70 -11.02 -1.14
C GLU A 26 -7.06 -9.59 -1.60
N ASP A 27 -6.34 -8.59 -1.07
CA ASP A 27 -6.59 -7.18 -1.36
C ASP A 27 -6.33 -6.79 -2.82
N ILE A 28 -5.33 -7.43 -3.46
CA ILE A 28 -4.98 -7.15 -4.87
C ILE A 28 -5.72 -8.06 -5.87
N GLU A 29 -6.58 -8.96 -5.40
CA GLU A 29 -7.36 -9.84 -6.28
C GLU A 29 -8.40 -9.04 -7.08
N ARG A 30 -8.83 -7.91 -6.54
CA ARG A 30 -9.73 -6.95 -7.18
C ARG A 30 -9.24 -5.53 -6.93
N ASP A 31 -9.74 -4.61 -7.74
CA ASP A 31 -9.47 -3.19 -7.54
C ASP A 31 -10.05 -2.75 -6.20
N ARG A 32 -9.15 -2.42 -5.27
CA ARG A 32 -9.47 -1.86 -3.97
C ARG A 32 -9.03 -0.41 -3.94
N TRP A 33 -10.01 0.50 -4.01
CA TRP A 33 -9.78 1.93 -3.85
C TRP A 33 -9.68 2.25 -2.36
N LEU A 34 -8.67 3.03 -1.99
CA LEU A 34 -8.44 3.49 -0.62
C LEU A 34 -8.51 5.02 -0.60
N SER A 35 -9.14 5.56 0.45
CA SER A 35 -8.95 6.95 0.84
C SER A 35 -7.49 7.22 1.25
N ALA A 36 -7.14 8.50 1.42
CA ALA A 36 -5.81 8.87 1.85
C ALA A 36 -5.51 8.34 3.26
N GLU A 37 -6.49 8.38 4.15
CA GLU A 37 -6.42 7.87 5.52
C GLU A 37 -6.24 6.35 5.54
N GLU A 38 -7.04 5.63 4.76
CA GLU A 38 -6.91 4.17 4.63
C GLU A 38 -5.57 3.78 4.02
N ALA A 39 -5.02 4.55 3.07
CA ALA A 39 -3.70 4.27 2.49
C ALA A 39 -2.56 4.45 3.49
N VAL A 40 -2.70 5.40 4.44
CA VAL A 40 -1.77 5.57 5.56
C VAL A 40 -1.91 4.41 6.55
N GLU A 41 -3.13 4.06 6.96
CA GLU A 41 -3.36 2.91 7.85
C GLU A 41 -2.90 1.59 7.22
N TYR A 42 -3.02 1.47 5.89
CA TYR A 42 -2.52 0.32 5.16
C TYR A 42 -0.98 0.25 5.18
N GLY A 43 -0.29 1.37 5.37
CA GLY A 43 1.17 1.48 5.30
C GLY A 43 1.69 1.72 3.88
N LEU A 44 0.82 2.05 2.92
CA LEU A 44 1.23 2.42 1.54
C LEU A 44 1.73 3.86 1.46
N VAL A 45 1.24 4.71 2.35
CA VAL A 45 1.56 6.14 2.41
C VAL A 45 2.08 6.47 3.80
N SER A 46 3.09 7.32 3.90
CA SER A 46 3.68 7.71 5.18
C SER A 46 2.90 8.79 5.91
N ARG A 47 2.39 9.79 5.19
CA ARG A 47 1.57 10.88 5.73
C ARG A 47 0.74 11.59 4.66
N ILE A 48 -0.33 12.24 5.08
CA ILE A 48 -1.18 13.11 4.26
C ILE A 48 -0.68 14.55 4.37
N ILE A 49 -0.66 15.26 3.25
CA ILE A 49 -0.26 16.67 3.14
C ILE A 49 -1.50 17.48 2.78
N GLU A 50 -1.89 18.43 3.64
CA GLU A 50 -3.07 19.28 3.37
C GLU A 50 -2.68 20.56 2.63
N ARG A 51 -1.48 21.11 2.91
CA ARG A 51 -1.01 22.34 2.28
C ARG A 51 0.42 22.16 1.78
N LYS A 52 0.75 22.91 0.73
CA LYS A 52 2.10 22.92 0.13
C LYS A 52 3.19 23.23 1.16
N ILE A 53 2.90 24.06 2.16
CA ILE A 53 3.84 24.41 3.23
C ILE A 53 4.24 23.21 4.11
N ASP A 54 3.42 22.16 4.14
CA ASP A 54 3.69 20.98 4.95
C ASP A 54 4.71 20.04 4.26
N ILE A 55 5.08 20.31 3.01
CA ILE A 55 6.12 19.59 2.25
C ILE A 55 7.50 20.12 2.67
N GLY A 56 8.18 19.40 3.56
CA GLY A 56 9.53 19.74 4.05
C GLY A 56 9.61 20.04 5.54
N ALA A 57 8.48 20.18 6.23
CA ALA A 57 8.42 20.08 7.68
C ALA A 57 8.65 18.60 8.05
N ALA A 58 9.85 18.29 8.55
CA ALA A 58 10.22 16.98 9.09
C ALA A 58 10.11 17.02 10.61
#